data_AF-A0A6M9ZX79-F1
#
_entry.id   AF-A0A6M9ZX79-F1
#
_cell.length_a   1.000
_cell.length_b   1.000
_cell.length_c   1.000
_cell.angle_alpha   90.00
_cell.angle_beta   90.00
_cell.angle_gamma   90.00
#
_symmetry.space_group_name_H-M   'P 1'
#
loop_
_entity.id
_entity.type
_entity.pdbx_description
1 polymer ?
#
loop_
_entity_poly.entity_id
_entity_poly.type
_entity_poly.pdbx_seq_one_letter_code
_entity_poly.pdbx_strand_id
1 'polypeptide(L)'
;MFFFSLVISYRDFFDSKLDSYECGFVVIDSVYGFNIVFFSIILMFVVFELEVVIFIMLVGSDLYSVFSFFLFFVYIVFSFY
;
A
#
# COMPACT_ATOMS: atom_id res chain seq x y z
N MET A 1 -17.80 -19.96 -5.82
CA MET A 1 -17.35 -20.06 -7.24
C MET A 1 -16.00 -20.76 -7.37
N PHE A 2 -14.97 -20.40 -6.58
CA PHE A 2 -13.68 -21.10 -6.58
C PHE A 2 -13.76 -22.58 -6.17
N PHE A 3 -14.56 -22.93 -5.16
CA PHE A 3 -14.76 -24.33 -4.74
C PHE A 3 -15.33 -25.21 -5.86
N PHE A 4 -16.33 -24.71 -6.59
CA PHE A 4 -16.93 -25.43 -7.70
C PHE A 4 -15.92 -25.63 -8.85
N SER A 5 -15.12 -24.60 -9.15
CA SER A 5 -14.02 -24.69 -10.12
C SER A 5 -12.97 -25.74 -9.74
N LEU A 6 -12.62 -25.86 -8.46
CA LEU A 6 -11.64 -26.86 -7.99
C LEU A 6 -12.14 -28.31 -8.10
N VAL A 7 -13.46 -28.51 -7.99
CA VAL A 7 -14.10 -29.83 -8.11
C VAL A 7 -14.26 -30.25 -9.57
N ILE A 8 -14.52 -29.31 -10.47
CA ILE A 8 -14.75 -29.57 -11.90
C ILE A 8 -13.45 -29.49 -12.73
N SER A 9 -12.38 -28.90 -12.20
CA SER A 9 -11.14 -28.73 -12.95
C SER A 9 -10.51 -30.06 -13.32
N TYR A 10 -10.00 -30.12 -14.55
CA TYR A 10 -9.21 -31.23 -15.04
C TYR A 10 -7.84 -31.23 -14.34
N ARG A 11 -7.54 -32.31 -13.61
CA ARG A 11 -6.28 -32.48 -12.89
C ARG A 11 -5.30 -33.21 -13.79
N ASP A 12 -4.20 -32.53 -14.09
CA ASP A 12 -3.12 -33.07 -14.91
C ASP A 12 -1.81 -32.91 -14.16
N PHE A 13 -1.02 -34.00 -14.12
CA PHE A 13 0.15 -34.16 -13.27
C PHE A 13 1.40 -34.20 -14.15
N PHE A 14 1.77 -33.03 -14.67
CA PHE A 14 3.08 -32.83 -15.31
C PHE A 14 3.98 -32.11 -14.32
N ASP A 15 5.18 -32.64 -14.11
CA ASP A 15 6.15 -32.07 -13.15
C ASP A 15 6.48 -30.60 -13.50
N SER A 16 6.63 -30.31 -14.79
CA SER A 16 6.95 -28.95 -15.27
C SER A 16 5.77 -27.98 -15.28
N LYS A 17 4.57 -28.40 -14.85
CA LYS A 17 3.39 -27.52 -14.77
C LYS A 17 3.42 -26.63 -13.53
N LEU A 18 4.15 -27.05 -12.50
CA LEU A 18 4.33 -26.30 -11.25
C LEU A 18 5.58 -25.41 -11.26
N ASP A 19 6.42 -25.55 -12.30
CA ASP A 19 7.57 -24.69 -12.48
C ASP A 19 7.13 -23.25 -12.70
N SER A 20 7.94 -22.34 -12.18
CA SER A 20 7.71 -20.91 -12.34
C SER A 20 7.79 -20.49 -13.81
N TYR A 21 7.00 -19.48 -14.17
CA TYR A 21 6.90 -18.99 -15.55
C TYR A 21 8.15 -18.20 -15.97
N GLU A 22 9.18 -18.90 -16.43
CA GLU A 22 10.41 -18.30 -16.99
C GLU A 22 11.01 -19.24 -18.05
N CYS A 23 10.21 -19.65 -19.05
CA CYS A 23 10.68 -20.45 -20.18
C CYS A 23 11.45 -21.75 -19.81
N GLY A 24 11.21 -22.34 -18.63
CA GLY A 24 11.90 -23.53 -18.14
C GLY A 24 13.23 -23.26 -17.41
N PHE A 25 13.52 -22.00 -17.06
CA PHE A 25 14.67 -21.61 -16.26
C PHE A 25 14.31 -21.37 -14.79
N VAL A 26 15.29 -21.52 -13.90
CA VAL A 26 15.15 -21.17 -12.48
C VAL A 26 15.10 -19.65 -12.37
N VAL A 27 13.98 -19.13 -11.86
CA VAL A 27 13.59 -17.72 -11.99
C VAL A 27 14.57 -16.81 -11.28
N ILE A 28 14.82 -17.02 -9.99
CA ILE A 28 15.65 -16.13 -9.18
C ILE A 28 16.17 -16.95 -7.98
N ASP A 29 17.46 -17.26 -7.93
CA ASP A 29 18.12 -17.91 -6.77
C ASP A 29 18.64 -16.90 -5.73
N SER A 30 18.70 -15.61 -6.07
CA SER A 30 19.21 -14.56 -5.21
C SER A 30 18.16 -13.47 -5.05
N VAL A 31 17.66 -13.31 -3.82
CA VAL A 31 16.74 -12.24 -3.44
C VAL A 31 17.46 -10.90 -3.64
N TYR A 32 17.31 -10.29 -4.81
CA TYR A 32 17.62 -8.89 -4.98
C TYR A 32 16.63 -8.11 -4.12
N GLY A 33 17.15 -7.43 -3.10
CA GLY A 33 16.34 -6.65 -2.16
C GLY A 33 15.36 -5.75 -2.92
N PHE A 34 14.10 -5.81 -2.52
CA PHE A 34 13.05 -5.01 -3.13
C PHE A 34 13.39 -3.52 -3.00
N ASN A 35 13.10 -2.74 -4.04
CA ASN A 35 13.51 -1.35 -4.11
C ASN A 35 12.87 -0.53 -2.97
N ILE A 36 13.70 0.21 -2.22
CA ILE A 36 13.26 1.08 -1.12
C ILE A 36 12.27 2.16 -1.56
N VAL A 37 12.22 2.47 -2.86
CA VAL A 37 11.23 3.38 -3.45
C VAL A 37 9.80 2.90 -3.16
N PHE A 38 9.53 1.60 -3.20
CA PHE A 38 8.20 1.11 -2.87
C PHE A 38 7.88 1.26 -1.38
N PHE A 39 8.88 1.09 -0.53
CA PHE A 39 8.73 1.33 0.90
C PHE A 39 8.41 2.81 1.19
N SER A 40 9.09 3.75 0.52
CA SER A 40 8.81 5.18 0.70
C SER A 40 7.42 5.58 0.18
N ILE A 41 6.96 4.99 -0.93
CA ILE A 41 5.60 5.22 -1.45
C ILE A 41 4.55 4.76 -0.43
N ILE A 42 4.71 3.56 0.13
CA ILE A 42 3.78 3.03 1.13
C ILE A 42 3.80 3.88 2.41
N LEU A 43 4.99 4.28 2.86
CA LEU A 43 5.12 5.13 4.04
C LEU A 43 4.42 6.48 3.84
N MET A 44 4.64 7.16 2.71
CA MET A 44 3.94 8.40 2.40
C MET A 44 2.43 8.18 2.34
N PHE A 45 1.97 7.11 1.70
CA PHE A 45 0.55 6.78 1.62
C PHE A 45 -0.09 6.67 3.02
N VAL A 46 0.54 5.94 3.96
CA VAL A 46 0.01 5.77 5.32
C VAL A 46 -0.04 7.10 6.08
N VAL A 47 1.00 7.92 5.97
CA VAL A 47 1.02 9.24 6.64
C VAL A 47 -0.08 10.15 6.10
N PHE A 48 -0.24 10.22 4.77
CA PHE A 48 -1.28 11.03 4.15
C PHE A 48 -2.68 10.52 4.46
N GLU A 49 -2.90 9.20 4.54
CA GLU A 49 -4.21 8.65 4.90
C GLU A 49 -4.60 9.06 6.33
N LEU A 50 -3.66 8.99 7.28
CA LEU A 50 -3.89 9.46 8.65
C LEU A 50 -4.18 10.96 8.70
N GLU A 51 -3.48 11.77 7.90
CA GLU A 51 -3.75 13.20 7.78
C GLU A 51 -5.18 13.47 7.32
N VAL A 52 -5.65 12.76 6.28
CA VAL A 52 -7.02 12.91 5.77
C VAL A 52 -8.06 12.53 6.83
N VAL A 53 -7.83 11.43 7.58
CA VAL A 53 -8.74 11.04 8.67
C VAL A 53 -8.81 12.11 9.75
N ILE A 54 -7.67 12.67 10.17
CA ILE A 54 -7.63 13.77 11.14
C ILE A 54 -8.37 14.98 10.57
N PHE A 55 -8.15 15.33 9.30
CA PHE A 55 -8.81 16.47 8.66
C PHE A 55 -10.33 16.33 8.62
N ILE A 56 -10.85 15.14 8.29
CA ILE A 56 -12.30 14.87 8.29
C ILE A 56 -12.88 15.05 9.69
N MET A 57 -12.22 14.53 10.73
CA MET A 57 -12.66 14.67 12.12
C MET A 57 -12.69 16.14 12.55
N LEU A 58 -11.74 16.93 12.06
CA LEU A 58 -11.58 18.33 12.42
C LEU A 58 -12.58 19.23 11.69
N VAL A 59 -12.88 18.96 10.42
CA VAL A 59 -13.95 19.66 9.67
C VAL A 59 -15.33 19.35 10.27
N GLY A 60 -15.53 18.14 10.78
CA GLY A 60 -16.74 17.75 11.50
C GLY A 60 -16.90 18.40 12.88
N SER A 61 -15.84 18.99 13.45
CA SER A 61 -15.88 19.67 14.75
C SER A 61 -16.15 21.17 14.63
N ASP A 62 -16.27 21.86 15.77
CA ASP A 62 -16.64 23.27 15.83
C ASP A 62 -15.70 24.17 15.00
N LEU A 63 -16.23 25.26 14.45
CA LEU A 63 -15.47 26.22 13.62
C LEU A 63 -14.18 26.74 14.29
N TYR A 64 -14.16 26.82 15.63
CA TYR A 64 -12.98 27.22 16.39
C TYR A 64 -11.84 26.19 16.29
N SER A 65 -12.17 24.89 16.32
CA SER A 65 -11.19 23.82 16.16
C SER A 65 -10.56 23.85 14.76
N VAL A 66 -11.38 24.00 13.71
CA VAL A 66 -10.93 24.16 12.31
C VAL A 66 -9.95 25.32 12.16
N PHE A 67 -10.30 26.47 12.73
CA PHE A 67 -9.43 27.66 12.68
C PHE A 67 -8.11 27.44 13.42
N SER A 68 -8.14 26.81 14.61
CA SER A 68 -6.94 26.53 15.39
C SER A 68 -5.97 25.57 14.69
N PHE A 69 -6.50 24.58 13.96
CA PHE A 69 -5.70 23.68 13.14
C PHE A 69 -5.02 24.39 11.98
N PHE A 70 -5.73 25.26 11.25
CA PHE A 70 -5.12 26.04 10.18
C PHE A 70 -4.00 26.96 10.69
N LEU A 71 -4.18 27.58 11.86
CA LEU A 71 -3.11 28.37 12.49
C LEU A 71 -1.88 27.52 12.84
N PHE A 72 -2.11 26.33 13.41
CA PHE A 72 -1.03 25.39 13.72
C PHE A 72 -0.30 24.90 12.46
N PHE A 73 -1.04 24.57 11.40
CA PHE A 73 -0.47 24.17 10.11
C PHE A 73 0.43 25.28 9.52
N VAL A 74 -0.07 26.52 9.50
CA VAL A 74 0.69 27.68 9.03
C VAL A 74 1.95 27.89 9.87
N TYR A 75 1.85 27.75 11.20
CA TYR A 75 3.01 27.82 12.09
C TYR A 75 4.08 26.79 11.73
N ILE A 76 3.70 25.53 11.50
CA ILE A 76 4.64 24.48 11.09
C ILE A 76 5.32 24.86 9.76
N VAL A 77 4.56 25.28 8.76
CA VAL A 77 5.10 25.64 7.44
C VAL A 77 6.12 26.78 7.55
N PHE A 78 5.82 27.81 8.33
CA PHE A 78 6.76 28.92 8.57
C PHE A 78 7.93 28.54 9.48
N SER A 79 7.79 27.56 10.37
CA SER A 79 8.88 27.13 11.24
C SER A 79 10.04 26.49 10.48
N PHE A 80 9.79 25.99 9.26
CA PHE A 80 10.80 25.38 8.39
C PHE A 80 11.37 26.34 7.34
N TYR A 81 10.92 27.60 7.30
CA TYR A 81 11.39 28.64 6.39
C TYR A 81 12.13 29.74 7.15
#